data_AF-A0A249KSB5-F1
#
_entry.id   AF-A0A249KSB5-F1
#
_cell.length_a   1.000
_cell.length_b   1.000
_cell.length_c   1.000
_cell.angle_alpha   90.00
_cell.angle_beta   90.00
_cell.angle_gamma   90.00
#
_symmetry.space_group_name_H-M   'P 1'
#
loop_
_entity.id
_entity.type
_entity.pdbx_description
1 polymer ?
#
loop_
_entity_poly.entity_id
_entity_poly.type
_entity_poly.pdbx_seq_one_letter_code
_entity_poly.pdbx_strand_id
1 'polypeptide(L)'
;MVAFVLRRLGVLGVILFGSSFILYNIAAISGDPTADLRLSTDPNRDFLIAALTRELQLDVPPPLRYFLWLKGVLGIFVGNPNFGMGRDGSAVVDSLALAIPVTLRLVAAATIFAAVLGIMIGIVTALRQYSRFDYSMTFVAFLLFSLPVFWVAVLLKEYLAISFNNFLREPQIPIGWIIGIGLVSGLFWASVIGGTRRTFWLAYAAAFAISSSLVAIFGATGWLLNPSLGPIVILALSIGIAFGVTQLSVGLINKAALRASLTMAGLSVVAFYPANWVFDNYPGALSIFLMVCVLITTAVFVGLAFSKVDRAPIVRTSIITAVLSASLVLVDKFMQTWKPYMETDAINYRPVPTVGQRNDLLDTSDYWISSLDIVTHLFLPTLALTLIGFAGYIRFARGTLLEVLNQDYIRTARAKGLSERTVIMRHAFRNTMIPIATILVADFAGVIGGAFITESVFAWSGMGTLALQGIRGQDLNLLMGVFFITATLAVLANFVADLLYSALDPRIRVGSGA
;
A
#
# COMPACT_ATOMS: atom_id res chain seq x y z
N MET A 1 13.50 -15.02 24.68
CA MET A 1 13.34 -14.38 23.35
C MET A 1 14.54 -14.62 22.43
N VAL A 2 15.78 -14.42 22.88
CA VAL A 2 16.99 -14.63 22.04
C VAL A 2 17.10 -16.06 21.47
N ALA A 3 16.87 -17.10 22.29
CA ALA A 3 16.89 -18.49 21.81
C ALA A 3 15.82 -18.79 20.75
N PHE A 4 14.62 -18.19 20.88
CA PHE A 4 13.57 -18.30 19.86
C PHE A 4 13.98 -17.62 18.55
N VAL A 5 14.52 -16.40 18.63
CA VAL A 5 15.03 -15.66 17.47
C VAL A 5 16.15 -16.43 16.76
N LEU A 6 17.14 -16.94 17.50
CA LEU A 6 18.25 -17.71 16.93
C LEU A 6 17.77 -19.02 16.27
N ARG A 7 16.88 -19.78 16.93
CA ARG A 7 16.30 -21.00 16.34
C ARG A 7 15.55 -20.67 15.05
N ARG A 8 14.78 -19.58 15.04
CA ARG A 8 14.00 -19.16 13.89
C ARG A 8 14.89 -18.70 12.74
N LEU A 9 15.89 -17.85 13.00
CA LEU A 9 16.88 -17.42 12.00
C LEU A 9 17.66 -18.62 11.43
N GLY A 10 18.00 -19.61 12.26
CA GLY A 10 18.63 -20.85 11.79
C GLY A 10 17.76 -21.63 10.81
N VAL A 11 16.49 -21.88 11.15
CA VAL A 11 15.53 -22.56 10.26
C VAL A 11 15.35 -21.78 8.95
N LEU A 12 15.21 -20.46 9.04
CA LEU A 12 15.06 -19.59 7.87
C LEU A 12 16.30 -19.61 6.98
N GLY A 13 17.50 -19.61 7.57
CA GLY A 13 18.76 -19.75 6.83
C GLY A 13 18.88 -21.09 6.10
N VAL A 14 18.47 -22.19 6.74
CA VAL A 14 18.43 -23.52 6.11
C VAL A 14 17.44 -23.56 4.95
N ILE A 15 16.26 -22.95 5.09
CA ILE A 15 15.27 -22.87 4.01
C ILE A 15 15.80 -22.03 2.84
N LEU A 16 16.39 -20.87 3.12
CA LEU A 16 16.97 -20.01 2.07
C LEU A 16 18.11 -20.72 1.34
N PHE A 17 19.00 -21.37 2.08
CA PHE A 17 20.09 -22.16 1.51
C PHE A 17 19.57 -23.33 0.67
N GLY A 18 18.70 -24.16 1.24
CA GLY A 18 18.15 -25.32 0.54
C GLY A 18 17.36 -24.96 -0.70
N SER A 19 16.50 -23.94 -0.61
CA SER A 19 15.70 -23.49 -1.77
C SER A 19 16.56 -22.84 -2.86
N SER A 20 17.55 -22.01 -2.50
CA SER A 20 18.47 -21.41 -3.48
C SER A 20 19.39 -22.45 -4.12
N PHE A 21 19.87 -23.44 -3.35
CA PHE A 21 20.66 -24.54 -3.89
C PHE A 21 19.87 -25.38 -4.90
N ILE A 22 18.63 -25.77 -4.54
CA ILE A 22 17.76 -26.54 -5.43
C ILE A 22 17.45 -25.74 -6.70
N LEU A 23 17.05 -24.47 -6.56
CA LEU A 23 16.72 -23.63 -7.71
C LEU A 23 17.94 -23.44 -8.63
N TYR A 24 19.12 -23.14 -8.07
CA TYR A 24 20.34 -22.97 -8.84
C TYR A 24 20.64 -24.20 -9.70
N ASN A 25 20.60 -25.39 -9.09
CA ASN A 25 20.90 -26.62 -9.80
C ASN A 25 19.85 -26.93 -10.87
N ILE A 26 18.56 -26.76 -10.58
CA ILE A 26 17.50 -26.97 -11.57
C ILE A 26 17.67 -26.01 -12.74
N ALA A 27 17.83 -24.71 -12.46
CA ALA A 27 17.98 -23.68 -13.49
C ALA A 27 19.24 -23.90 -14.34
N ALA A 28 20.35 -24.26 -13.70
CA ALA A 28 21.62 -24.58 -14.35
C ALA A 28 21.55 -25.82 -15.26
N ILE A 29 20.75 -26.83 -14.90
CA ILE A 29 20.58 -28.06 -15.68
C ILE A 29 19.56 -27.84 -16.81
N SER A 30 18.51 -27.05 -16.56
CA SER A 30 17.46 -26.80 -17.55
C SER A 30 17.86 -25.82 -18.65
N GLY A 31 18.78 -24.90 -18.37
CA GLY A 31 19.21 -23.85 -19.30
C GLY A 31 20.50 -24.21 -20.05
N ASP A 32 20.59 -23.78 -21.30
CA ASP A 32 21.80 -23.88 -22.11
C ASP A 32 22.16 -22.51 -22.70
N PRO A 33 22.94 -21.68 -21.97
CA PRO A 33 23.22 -20.31 -22.35
C PRO A 33 24.05 -20.17 -23.64
N THR A 34 24.56 -21.29 -24.19
CA THR A 34 25.33 -21.36 -25.44
C THR A 34 24.51 -21.88 -26.62
N ALA A 35 23.23 -22.24 -26.42
CA ALA A 35 22.37 -22.82 -27.46
C ALA A 35 22.28 -21.95 -28.71
N ASP A 36 22.05 -20.64 -28.55
CA ASP A 36 21.93 -19.70 -29.67
C ASP A 36 23.24 -19.59 -30.46
N LEU A 37 24.39 -19.57 -29.77
CA LEU A 37 25.70 -19.58 -30.41
C LEU A 37 25.94 -20.90 -31.15
N ARG A 38 25.43 -22.03 -30.65
CA ARG A 38 25.51 -23.33 -31.34
C ARG A 38 24.67 -23.39 -32.62
N LEU A 39 23.72 -22.47 -32.80
CA LEU A 39 22.93 -22.34 -34.02
C LEU A 39 23.48 -21.26 -34.97
N SER A 40 24.35 -20.38 -34.49
CA SER A 40 25.01 -19.37 -35.32
C SER A 40 25.97 -19.99 -36.35
N THR A 41 26.03 -19.36 -37.52
CA THR A 41 26.95 -19.65 -38.62
C THR A 41 28.17 -18.73 -38.63
N ASP A 42 28.31 -17.86 -37.64
CA ASP A 42 29.40 -16.88 -37.61
C ASP A 42 30.78 -17.56 -37.51
N PRO A 43 31.80 -17.08 -38.24
CA PRO A 43 33.14 -17.68 -38.22
C PRO A 43 33.81 -17.69 -36.84
N ASN A 44 33.41 -16.79 -35.94
CA ASN A 44 33.94 -16.65 -34.58
C ASN A 44 33.12 -17.40 -33.51
N ARG A 45 32.11 -18.19 -33.91
CA ARG A 45 31.21 -18.92 -33.02
C ARG A 45 31.96 -19.70 -31.92
N ASP A 46 32.95 -20.52 -32.30
CA ASP A 46 33.62 -21.40 -31.34
C ASP A 46 34.43 -20.61 -30.30
N PHE A 47 34.99 -19.48 -30.73
CA PHE A 47 35.65 -18.54 -29.83
C PHE A 47 34.64 -17.92 -28.84
N LEU A 48 33.47 -17.48 -29.32
CA LEU A 48 32.42 -16.93 -28.47
C LEU A 48 31.87 -17.95 -27.46
N ILE A 49 31.70 -19.21 -27.88
CA ILE A 49 31.30 -20.30 -26.99
C ILE A 49 32.36 -20.51 -25.91
N ALA A 50 33.65 -20.60 -26.27
CA ALA A 50 34.72 -20.80 -25.31
C ALA A 50 34.88 -19.63 -24.33
N ALA A 51 34.72 -18.39 -24.81
CA ALA A 51 34.75 -17.19 -23.97
C ALA A 51 33.61 -17.19 -22.95
N LEU A 52 32.38 -17.46 -23.41
CA LEU A 52 31.19 -17.49 -22.57
C LEU A 52 31.22 -18.65 -21.56
N THR A 53 31.70 -19.82 -21.98
CA THR A 53 31.91 -20.99 -21.11
C THR A 53 32.85 -20.65 -19.95
N ARG A 54 33.94 -19.92 -20.23
CA ARG A 54 34.90 -19.50 -19.21
C ARG A 54 34.32 -18.42 -18.29
N GLU A 55 33.59 -17.46 -18.84
CA GLU A 55 32.97 -16.37 -18.10
C GLU A 55 31.91 -16.87 -17.12
N LEU A 56 31.01 -17.74 -17.58
CA LEU A 56 29.92 -18.31 -16.78
C LEU A 56 30.33 -19.58 -16.01
N GLN A 57 31.59 -20.00 -16.12
CA GLN A 57 32.12 -21.23 -15.52
C GLN A 57 31.26 -22.46 -15.87
N LEU A 58 30.87 -22.60 -17.13
CA LEU A 58 30.01 -23.71 -17.59
C LEU A 58 30.72 -25.08 -17.51
N ASP A 59 32.06 -25.09 -17.44
CA ASP A 59 32.87 -26.30 -17.26
C ASP A 59 32.79 -26.88 -15.84
N VAL A 60 32.29 -26.11 -14.87
CA VAL A 60 32.16 -26.53 -13.47
C VAL A 60 30.79 -27.17 -13.24
N PRO A 61 30.71 -28.36 -12.61
CA PRO A 61 29.42 -28.97 -12.27
C PRO A 61 28.51 -28.00 -11.48
N PRO A 62 27.19 -27.94 -11.78
CA PRO A 62 26.27 -26.98 -11.15
C PRO A 62 26.33 -26.93 -9.61
N PRO A 63 26.46 -28.05 -8.88
CA PRO A 63 26.56 -28.00 -7.41
C PRO A 63 27.77 -27.23 -6.90
N LEU A 64 28.92 -27.38 -7.56
CA LEU A 64 30.15 -26.66 -7.18
C LEU A 64 30.07 -25.19 -7.58
N ARG A 65 29.50 -24.93 -8.75
CA ARG A 65 29.31 -23.57 -9.27
C ARG A 65 28.39 -22.74 -8.37
N TYR A 66 27.38 -23.34 -7.75
CA TYR A 66 26.58 -22.69 -6.72
C TYR A 66 27.43 -22.17 -5.55
N PHE A 67 28.38 -22.96 -5.04
CA PHE A 67 29.21 -22.52 -3.91
C PHE A 67 30.17 -21.38 -4.30
N LEU A 68 30.65 -21.35 -5.55
CA LEU A 68 31.43 -20.25 -6.10
C LEU A 68 30.59 -18.96 -6.18
N TRP A 69 29.36 -19.08 -6.69
CA TRP A 69 28.41 -17.98 -6.73
C TRP A 69 28.03 -17.49 -5.32
N LEU A 70 27.71 -18.41 -4.41
CA LEU A 70 27.36 -18.11 -3.02
C LEU A 70 28.51 -17.41 -2.29
N LYS A 71 29.76 -17.79 -2.54
CA LYS A 71 30.94 -17.08 -1.99
C LYS A 71 30.96 -15.60 -2.41
N GLY A 72 30.59 -15.30 -3.65
CA GLY A 72 30.43 -13.92 -4.14
C GLY A 72 29.31 -13.17 -3.42
N VAL A 73 28.16 -13.82 -3.24
CA VAL A 73 27.00 -13.26 -2.51
C VAL A 73 27.34 -12.98 -1.04
N LEU A 74 28.06 -13.89 -0.38
CA LEU A 74 28.52 -13.70 1.01
C LEU A 74 29.50 -12.52 1.16
N GLY A 75 30.01 -11.97 0.05
CA GLY A 75 30.73 -10.70 0.02
C GLY A 75 29.94 -9.51 0.58
N ILE A 76 28.59 -9.60 0.68
CA ILE A 76 27.74 -8.63 1.39
C ILE A 76 28.26 -8.35 2.81
N PHE A 77 28.72 -9.36 3.53
CA PHE A 77 29.20 -9.21 4.91
C PHE A 77 30.56 -8.50 5.01
N VAL A 78 31.31 -8.43 3.91
CA VAL A 78 32.63 -7.81 3.81
C VAL A 78 32.56 -6.47 3.05
N GLY A 79 31.36 -6.05 2.64
CA GLY A 79 31.13 -4.80 1.90
C GLY A 79 31.39 -4.87 0.40
N ASN A 80 31.66 -6.07 -0.16
CA ASN A 80 31.90 -6.29 -1.59
C ASN A 80 30.93 -7.35 -2.14
N PRO A 81 29.62 -7.05 -2.23
CA PRO A 81 28.63 -7.99 -2.76
C PRO A 81 28.88 -8.26 -4.26
N ASN A 82 29.02 -9.54 -4.63
CA ASN A 82 29.16 -9.93 -6.04
C ASN A 82 28.16 -11.04 -6.39
N PHE A 83 27.15 -10.67 -7.20
CA PHE A 83 26.12 -11.59 -7.69
C PHE A 83 26.41 -12.16 -9.09
N GLY A 84 27.57 -11.83 -9.65
CA GLY A 84 27.93 -12.12 -11.04
C GLY A 84 27.57 -10.99 -12.00
N MET A 85 27.92 -11.19 -13.26
CA MET A 85 27.56 -10.32 -14.38
C MET A 85 26.29 -10.85 -15.04
N GLY A 86 25.43 -9.93 -15.44
CA GLY A 86 24.28 -10.21 -16.29
C GLY A 86 24.70 -10.39 -17.73
N ARG A 87 23.80 -10.92 -18.56
CA ARG A 87 24.06 -11.15 -20.00
C ARG A 87 24.16 -9.86 -20.82
N ASP A 88 23.65 -8.77 -20.29
CA ASP A 88 23.79 -7.41 -20.81
C ASP A 88 25.17 -6.79 -20.49
N GLY A 89 26.03 -7.51 -19.77
CA GLY A 89 27.33 -7.01 -19.33
C GLY A 89 27.25 -6.04 -18.16
N SER A 90 26.07 -5.87 -17.54
CA SER A 90 25.91 -5.10 -16.31
C SER A 90 26.18 -5.96 -15.08
N ALA A 91 26.62 -5.36 -13.98
CA ALA A 91 26.73 -6.09 -12.73
C ALA A 91 25.32 -6.36 -12.20
N VAL A 92 25.02 -7.62 -11.85
CA VAL A 92 23.69 -8.00 -11.34
C VAL A 92 23.33 -7.20 -10.09
N VAL A 93 24.31 -6.82 -9.26
CA VAL A 93 24.07 -6.05 -8.05
C VAL A 93 23.46 -4.67 -8.33
N ASP A 94 23.83 -4.03 -9.45
CA ASP A 94 23.32 -2.70 -9.82
C ASP A 94 21.86 -2.80 -10.26
N SER A 95 21.55 -3.80 -11.09
CA SER A 95 20.19 -4.12 -11.52
C SER A 95 19.29 -4.44 -10.32
N LEU A 96 19.79 -5.23 -9.36
CA LEU A 96 19.06 -5.53 -8.12
C LEU A 96 18.85 -4.26 -7.26
N ALA A 97 19.88 -3.42 -7.11
CA ALA A 97 19.79 -2.20 -6.31
C ALA A 97 18.72 -1.23 -6.82
N LEU A 98 18.54 -1.16 -8.15
CA LEU A 98 17.49 -0.37 -8.78
C LEU A 98 16.09 -1.00 -8.64
N ALA A 99 15.99 -2.32 -8.69
CA ALA A 99 14.70 -3.03 -8.66
C ALA A 99 14.11 -3.26 -7.26
N ILE A 100 14.96 -3.42 -6.23
CA ILE A 100 14.51 -3.68 -4.85
C ILE A 100 13.54 -2.61 -4.32
N PRO A 101 13.85 -1.29 -4.41
CA PRO A 101 12.97 -0.25 -3.89
C PRO A 101 11.63 -0.21 -4.63
N VAL A 102 11.63 -0.57 -5.91
CA VAL A 102 10.46 -0.53 -6.79
C VAL A 102 9.43 -1.56 -6.36
N THR A 103 9.86 -2.83 -6.25
CA THR A 103 8.98 -3.90 -5.76
C THR A 103 8.56 -3.64 -4.32
N LEU A 104 9.49 -3.25 -3.43
CA LEU A 104 9.16 -2.99 -2.02
C LEU A 104 8.12 -1.88 -1.87
N ARG A 105 8.28 -0.77 -2.58
CA ARG A 105 7.32 0.34 -2.57
C ARG A 105 5.95 -0.10 -3.06
N LEU A 106 5.91 -0.82 -4.18
CA LEU A 106 4.67 -1.30 -4.78
C LEU A 106 3.93 -2.25 -3.85
N VAL A 107 4.63 -3.28 -3.35
CA VAL A 107 4.04 -4.29 -2.47
C VAL A 107 3.63 -3.67 -1.14
N ALA A 108 4.50 -2.87 -0.50
CA ALA A 108 4.18 -2.25 0.78
C ALA A 108 2.97 -1.31 0.68
N ALA A 109 2.91 -0.47 -0.35
CA ALA A 109 1.75 0.40 -0.56
C ALA A 109 0.48 -0.43 -0.74
N ALA A 110 0.48 -1.41 -1.64
CA ALA A 110 -0.68 -2.24 -1.91
C ALA A 110 -1.15 -3.03 -0.68
N THR A 111 -0.24 -3.69 0.05
CA THR A 111 -0.58 -4.44 1.26
C THR A 111 -1.17 -3.53 2.34
N ILE A 112 -0.59 -2.34 2.56
CA ILE A 112 -1.11 -1.39 3.56
C ILE A 112 -2.51 -0.92 3.17
N PHE A 113 -2.73 -0.51 1.92
CA PHE A 113 -4.04 -0.07 1.45
C PHE A 113 -5.08 -1.19 1.50
N ALA A 114 -4.72 -2.40 1.05
CA ALA A 114 -5.57 -3.58 1.10
C ALA A 114 -5.96 -3.94 2.53
N ALA A 115 -4.99 -3.96 3.45
CA ALA A 115 -5.21 -4.25 4.85
C ALA A 115 -6.10 -3.20 5.50
N VAL A 116 -5.78 -1.91 5.37
CA VAL A 116 -6.56 -0.83 5.99
C VAL A 116 -8.00 -0.86 5.50
N LEU A 117 -8.23 -0.84 4.19
CA LEU A 117 -9.58 -0.82 3.62
C LEU A 117 -10.32 -2.11 3.93
N GLY A 118 -9.67 -3.26 3.76
CA GLY A 118 -10.29 -4.56 3.92
C GLY A 118 -10.64 -4.88 5.37
N ILE A 119 -9.76 -4.53 6.32
CA ILE A 119 -10.02 -4.66 7.76
C ILE A 119 -11.16 -3.73 8.16
N MET A 120 -11.12 -2.46 7.75
CA MET A 120 -12.18 -1.49 8.07
C MET A 120 -13.55 -2.00 7.60
N ILE A 121 -13.62 -2.43 6.35
CA ILE A 121 -14.86 -2.91 5.75
C ILE A 121 -15.29 -4.25 6.38
N GLY A 122 -14.36 -5.18 6.59
CA GLY A 122 -14.65 -6.48 7.23
C GLY A 122 -15.16 -6.35 8.67
N ILE A 123 -14.68 -5.38 9.44
CA ILE A 123 -15.20 -5.08 10.77
C ILE A 123 -16.62 -4.53 10.68
N VAL A 124 -16.86 -3.57 9.78
CA VAL A 124 -18.20 -2.96 9.64
C VAL A 124 -19.23 -4.00 9.18
N THR A 125 -18.87 -4.91 8.27
CA THR A 125 -19.76 -6.00 7.84
C THR A 125 -20.03 -7.01 8.96
N ALA A 126 -19.04 -7.34 9.80
CA ALA A 126 -19.24 -8.19 10.97
C ALA A 126 -20.13 -7.55 12.03
N LEU A 127 -19.97 -6.25 12.31
CA LEU A 127 -20.82 -5.53 13.27
C LEU A 127 -22.27 -5.38 12.78
N ARG A 128 -22.48 -5.44 11.46
CA ARG A 128 -23.79 -5.37 10.81
C ARG A 128 -24.12 -6.68 10.09
N GLN A 129 -23.89 -7.80 10.78
CA GLN A 129 -24.13 -9.13 10.24
C GLN A 129 -25.56 -9.26 9.70
N TYR A 130 -25.71 -9.92 8.54
CA TYR A 130 -27.00 -10.11 7.84
C TYR A 130 -27.66 -8.82 7.34
N SER A 131 -26.96 -7.68 7.39
CA SER A 131 -27.45 -6.45 6.76
C SER A 131 -27.25 -6.48 5.25
N ARG A 132 -27.97 -5.62 4.53
CA ARG A 132 -27.77 -5.42 3.08
C ARG A 132 -26.32 -5.05 2.75
N PHE A 133 -25.67 -4.29 3.61
CA PHE A 133 -24.26 -3.93 3.49
C PHE A 133 -23.35 -5.15 3.59
N ASP A 134 -23.62 -6.07 4.53
CA ASP A 134 -22.87 -7.32 4.67
C ASP A 134 -22.98 -8.15 3.38
N TYR A 135 -24.19 -8.36 2.87
CA TYR A 135 -24.41 -9.11 1.63
C TYR A 135 -23.76 -8.44 0.41
N SER A 136 -23.93 -7.12 0.23
CA SER A 136 -23.35 -6.40 -0.92
C SER A 136 -21.83 -6.45 -0.91
N MET A 137 -21.24 -6.25 0.27
CA MET A 137 -19.79 -6.20 0.40
C MET A 137 -19.16 -7.58 0.30
N THR A 138 -19.84 -8.61 0.81
CA THR A 138 -19.44 -10.01 0.64
C THR A 138 -19.47 -10.40 -0.84
N PHE A 139 -20.53 -10.01 -1.57
CA PHE A 139 -20.60 -10.23 -3.03
C PHE A 139 -19.46 -9.53 -3.77
N VAL A 140 -19.22 -8.24 -3.50
CA VAL A 140 -18.12 -7.47 -4.13
C VAL A 140 -16.77 -8.10 -3.80
N ALA A 141 -16.55 -8.51 -2.55
CA ALA A 141 -15.32 -9.19 -2.16
C ALA A 141 -15.13 -10.51 -2.93
N PHE A 142 -16.16 -11.35 -3.04
CA PHE A 142 -16.07 -12.59 -3.82
C PHE A 142 -15.84 -12.35 -5.32
N LEU A 143 -16.49 -11.33 -5.88
CA LEU A 143 -16.27 -10.91 -7.26
C LEU A 143 -14.79 -10.56 -7.46
N LEU A 144 -14.25 -9.62 -6.67
CA LEU A 144 -12.87 -9.17 -6.77
C LEU A 144 -11.86 -10.29 -6.53
N PHE A 145 -12.14 -11.19 -5.58
CA PHE A 145 -11.30 -12.36 -5.31
C PHE A 145 -11.23 -13.35 -6.48
N SER A 146 -12.28 -13.40 -7.31
CA SER A 146 -12.38 -14.33 -8.45
C SER A 146 -11.74 -13.78 -9.73
N LEU A 147 -11.37 -12.50 -9.75
CA LEU A 147 -10.81 -11.84 -10.94
C LEU A 147 -9.28 -12.01 -11.01
N PRO A 148 -8.72 -12.44 -12.15
CA PRO A 148 -7.28 -12.48 -12.34
C PRO A 148 -6.65 -11.08 -12.29
N VAL A 149 -5.47 -10.95 -11.67
CA VAL A 149 -4.80 -9.64 -11.51
C VAL A 149 -4.48 -8.95 -12.82
N PHE A 150 -4.01 -9.69 -13.83
CA PHE A 150 -3.68 -9.13 -15.13
C PHE A 150 -4.92 -8.55 -15.81
N TRP A 151 -6.08 -9.18 -15.64
CA TRP A 151 -7.33 -8.72 -16.25
C TRP A 151 -7.78 -7.41 -15.61
N VAL A 152 -7.76 -7.33 -14.27
CA VAL A 152 -8.05 -6.08 -13.55
C VAL A 152 -7.06 -4.99 -13.95
N ALA A 153 -5.76 -5.29 -14.00
CA ALA A 153 -4.74 -4.33 -14.39
C ALA A 153 -4.94 -3.77 -15.82
N VAL A 154 -5.33 -4.62 -16.79
CA VAL A 154 -5.64 -4.18 -18.16
C VAL A 154 -6.88 -3.29 -18.19
N LEU A 155 -7.94 -3.62 -17.44
CA LEU A 155 -9.12 -2.75 -17.35
C LEU A 155 -8.80 -1.41 -16.69
N LEU A 156 -7.96 -1.41 -15.65
CA LEU A 156 -7.51 -0.17 -15.01
C LEU A 156 -6.72 0.70 -16.00
N LYS A 157 -5.87 0.11 -16.85
CA LYS A 157 -5.19 0.85 -17.91
C LYS A 157 -6.17 1.45 -18.92
N GLU A 158 -7.12 0.66 -19.41
CA GLU A 158 -8.05 1.11 -20.44
C GLU A 158 -8.97 2.22 -19.93
N TYR A 159 -9.60 2.02 -18.77
CA TYR A 159 -10.63 2.92 -18.27
C TYR A 159 -10.09 4.04 -17.38
N LEU A 160 -9.17 3.74 -16.45
CA LEU A 160 -8.68 4.74 -15.48
C LEU A 160 -7.45 5.50 -15.98
N ALA A 161 -6.77 5.04 -17.03
CA ALA A 161 -5.65 5.76 -17.63
C ALA A 161 -5.99 6.29 -19.03
N ILE A 162 -6.18 5.41 -20.01
CA ILE A 162 -6.34 5.81 -21.42
C ILE A 162 -7.62 6.62 -21.61
N SER A 163 -8.77 6.06 -21.24
CA SER A 163 -10.07 6.73 -21.36
C SER A 163 -10.13 7.99 -20.49
N PHE A 164 -9.61 7.94 -19.26
CA PHE A 164 -9.59 9.10 -18.37
C PHE A 164 -8.72 10.25 -18.90
N ASN A 165 -7.51 9.96 -19.39
CA ASN A 165 -6.65 10.97 -20.00
C ASN A 165 -7.28 11.59 -21.27
N ASN A 166 -7.98 10.78 -22.07
CA ASN A 166 -8.69 11.30 -23.24
C ASN A 166 -9.85 12.22 -22.81
N PHE A 167 -10.59 11.83 -21.76
CA PHE A 167 -11.64 12.65 -21.16
C PHE A 167 -11.10 13.96 -20.57
N LEU A 168 -9.90 13.97 -19.96
CA LEU A 168 -9.32 15.20 -19.41
C LEU A 168 -9.00 16.26 -20.47
N ARG A 169 -8.82 15.90 -21.75
CA ARG A 169 -8.60 16.88 -22.82
C ARG A 169 -9.82 17.76 -23.05
N GLU A 170 -11.01 17.17 -22.98
CA GLU A 170 -12.29 17.84 -23.13
C GLU A 170 -13.24 17.31 -22.03
N PRO A 171 -13.14 17.83 -20.79
CA PRO A 171 -13.80 17.27 -19.62
C PRO A 171 -15.29 17.63 -19.57
N GLN A 172 -16.04 17.21 -20.58
CA GLN A 172 -17.49 17.30 -20.61
C GLN A 172 -18.04 16.00 -20.04
N ILE A 173 -18.69 16.07 -18.88
CA ILE A 173 -19.34 14.91 -18.26
C ILE A 173 -20.78 14.83 -18.83
N PRO A 174 -21.12 13.81 -19.63
CA PRO A 174 -22.47 13.67 -20.15
C PRO A 174 -23.47 13.51 -19.00
N ILE A 175 -24.67 14.06 -19.16
CA ILE A 175 -25.75 13.97 -18.14
C ILE A 175 -26.02 12.52 -17.73
N GLY A 176 -25.94 11.57 -18.68
CA GLY A 176 -26.08 10.14 -18.41
C GLY A 176 -25.06 9.61 -17.39
N TRP A 177 -23.80 10.07 -17.44
CA TRP A 177 -22.77 9.70 -16.47
C TRP A 177 -22.99 10.35 -15.10
N ILE A 178 -23.47 11.60 -15.07
CA ILE A 178 -23.83 12.29 -13.81
C ILE A 178 -24.92 11.49 -13.07
N ILE A 179 -25.98 11.13 -13.79
CA ILE A 179 -27.08 10.32 -13.24
C ILE A 179 -26.57 8.92 -12.86
N GLY A 180 -25.79 8.27 -13.73
CA GLY A 180 -25.25 6.93 -13.49
C GLY A 180 -24.39 6.85 -12.22
N ILE A 181 -23.43 7.76 -12.07
CA ILE A 181 -22.59 7.88 -10.87
C ILE A 181 -23.46 8.17 -9.64
N GLY A 182 -24.44 9.05 -9.78
CA GLY A 182 -25.44 9.32 -8.75
C GLY A 182 -26.17 8.07 -8.27
N LEU A 183 -26.68 7.23 -9.19
CA LEU A 183 -27.43 6.02 -8.86
C LEU A 183 -26.55 5.01 -8.11
N VAL A 184 -25.32 4.79 -8.60
CA VAL A 184 -24.36 3.85 -7.99
C VAL A 184 -23.91 4.34 -6.61
N SER A 185 -23.53 5.61 -6.50
CA SER A 185 -23.12 6.23 -5.23
C SER A 185 -24.28 6.25 -4.23
N GLY A 186 -25.49 6.57 -4.70
CA GLY A 186 -26.72 6.52 -3.90
C GLY A 186 -26.95 5.14 -3.30
N LEU A 187 -26.82 4.08 -4.10
CA LEU A 187 -26.98 2.70 -3.64
C LEU A 187 -25.91 2.31 -2.61
N PHE A 188 -24.66 2.70 -2.87
CA PHE A 188 -23.53 2.44 -1.98
C PHE A 188 -23.75 3.10 -0.62
N TRP A 189 -23.96 4.43 -0.58
CA TRP A 189 -24.13 5.16 0.68
C TRP A 189 -25.41 4.78 1.43
N ALA A 190 -26.51 4.50 0.72
CA ALA A 190 -27.73 3.98 1.36
C ALA A 190 -27.49 2.64 2.05
N SER A 191 -26.70 1.77 1.43
CA SER A 191 -26.29 0.49 2.00
C SER A 191 -25.40 0.69 3.22
N VAL A 192 -24.41 1.59 3.13
CA VAL A 192 -23.50 1.95 4.24
C VAL A 192 -24.25 2.56 5.42
N ILE A 193 -25.23 3.44 5.20
CA ILE A 193 -26.00 4.06 6.28
C ILE A 193 -26.94 3.03 6.92
N GLY A 194 -27.64 2.24 6.10
CA GLY A 194 -28.53 1.17 6.55
C GLY A 194 -29.83 1.67 7.20
N GLY A 195 -30.44 0.81 8.04
CA GLY A 195 -31.67 1.11 8.79
C GLY A 195 -32.96 0.57 8.15
N THR A 196 -34.08 1.20 8.48
CA THR A 196 -35.42 0.83 7.96
C THR A 196 -35.53 1.07 6.45
N ARG A 197 -36.53 0.46 5.79
CA ARG A 197 -36.79 0.71 4.36
C ARG A 197 -36.93 2.21 4.04
N ARG A 198 -37.57 2.99 4.93
CA ARG A 198 -37.74 4.43 4.75
C ARG A 198 -36.41 5.19 4.84
N THR A 199 -35.59 4.89 5.85
CA THR A 199 -34.27 5.54 6.00
C THR A 199 -33.34 5.18 4.86
N PHE A 200 -33.41 3.94 4.36
CA PHE A 200 -32.64 3.50 3.20
C PHE A 200 -32.98 4.32 1.95
N TRP A 201 -34.26 4.47 1.59
CA TRP A 201 -34.65 5.22 0.40
C TRP A 201 -34.42 6.72 0.54
N LEU A 202 -34.56 7.28 1.74
CA LEU A 202 -34.19 8.67 2.02
C LEU A 202 -32.67 8.88 1.87
N ALA A 203 -31.86 7.99 2.43
CA ALA A 203 -30.41 8.02 2.28
C ALA A 203 -30.00 7.86 0.81
N TYR A 204 -30.67 6.97 0.07
CA TYR A 204 -30.45 6.78 -1.36
C TYR A 204 -30.74 8.07 -2.14
N ALA A 205 -31.92 8.67 -1.96
CA ALA A 205 -32.30 9.89 -2.65
C ALA A 205 -31.37 11.06 -2.31
N ALA A 206 -31.00 11.21 -1.03
CA ALA A 206 -30.08 12.25 -0.58
C ALA A 206 -28.67 12.03 -1.17
N ALA A 207 -28.13 10.82 -1.09
CA ALA A 207 -26.80 10.50 -1.62
C ALA A 207 -26.76 10.58 -3.15
N PHE A 208 -27.83 10.18 -3.84
CA PHE A 208 -28.01 10.36 -5.28
C PHE A 208 -27.94 11.85 -5.64
N ALA A 209 -28.75 12.68 -4.98
CA ALA A 209 -28.79 14.12 -5.24
C ALA A 209 -27.44 14.77 -4.97
N ILE A 210 -26.84 14.52 -3.80
CA ILE A 210 -25.53 15.06 -3.43
C ILE A 210 -24.45 14.63 -4.43
N SER A 211 -24.37 13.34 -4.77
CA SER A 211 -23.33 12.83 -5.68
C SER A 211 -23.51 13.38 -7.09
N SER A 212 -24.74 13.41 -7.60
CA SER A 212 -25.03 13.94 -8.93
C SER A 212 -24.74 15.45 -9.00
N SER A 213 -25.12 16.21 -7.98
CA SER A 213 -24.80 17.63 -7.88
C SER A 213 -23.30 17.88 -7.78
N LEU A 214 -22.56 17.09 -7.00
CA LEU A 214 -21.10 17.22 -6.90
C LEU A 214 -20.42 16.94 -8.25
N VAL A 215 -20.80 15.88 -8.95
CA VAL A 215 -20.25 15.56 -10.27
C VAL A 215 -20.60 16.67 -11.29
N ALA A 216 -21.83 17.19 -11.26
CA ALA A 216 -22.24 18.30 -12.10
C ALA A 216 -21.44 19.58 -11.80
N ILE A 217 -21.20 19.89 -10.52
CA ILE A 217 -20.37 21.02 -10.09
C ILE A 217 -18.93 20.83 -10.57
N PHE A 218 -18.35 19.63 -10.43
CA PHE A 218 -16.99 19.35 -10.91
C PHE A 218 -16.86 19.52 -12.42
N GLY A 219 -17.86 19.07 -13.19
CA GLY A 219 -17.91 19.30 -14.63
C GLY A 219 -18.02 20.79 -14.99
N ALA A 220 -18.94 21.52 -14.34
CA ALA A 220 -19.19 22.93 -14.63
C ALA A 220 -18.03 23.86 -14.22
N THR A 221 -17.31 23.53 -13.15
CA THR A 221 -16.20 24.33 -12.63
C THR A 221 -14.85 23.97 -13.23
N GLY A 222 -14.77 22.89 -14.04
CA GLY A 222 -13.50 22.36 -14.53
C GLY A 222 -12.59 21.88 -13.40
N TRP A 223 -13.15 21.47 -12.27
CA TRP A 223 -12.39 21.08 -11.07
C TRP A 223 -11.42 19.92 -11.35
N LEU A 224 -11.74 19.04 -12.30
CA LEU A 224 -10.86 17.94 -12.70
C LEU A 224 -9.56 18.42 -13.39
N LEU A 225 -9.56 19.61 -13.99
CA LEU A 225 -8.37 20.23 -14.56
C LEU A 225 -7.56 20.99 -13.50
N ASN A 226 -8.25 21.66 -12.57
CA ASN A 226 -7.64 22.48 -11.53
C ASN A 226 -8.17 22.08 -10.14
N PRO A 227 -7.83 20.88 -9.65
CA PRO A 227 -8.38 20.39 -8.41
C PRO A 227 -7.84 21.21 -7.23
N SER A 228 -8.74 21.60 -6.34
CA SER A 228 -8.40 22.11 -5.00
C SER A 228 -9.54 21.83 -4.03
N LEU A 229 -9.20 21.52 -2.79
CA LEU A 229 -10.12 21.50 -1.66
C LEU A 229 -10.36 22.93 -1.18
N GLY A 230 -9.28 23.70 -1.04
CA GLY A 230 -9.32 25.03 -0.45
C GLY A 230 -9.71 25.04 1.04
N PRO A 231 -9.67 26.21 1.70
CA PRO A 231 -9.79 26.32 3.15
C PRO A 231 -11.18 25.91 3.68
N ILE A 232 -12.25 26.17 2.91
CA ILE A 232 -13.63 25.88 3.33
C ILE A 232 -13.90 24.37 3.38
N VAL A 233 -13.50 23.64 2.34
CA VAL A 233 -13.68 22.18 2.30
C VAL A 233 -12.77 21.51 3.33
N ILE A 234 -11.53 21.98 3.47
CA ILE A 234 -10.61 21.50 4.51
C ILE A 234 -11.21 21.70 5.91
N LEU A 235 -11.84 22.85 6.19
CA LEU A 235 -12.52 23.09 7.46
C LEU A 235 -13.64 22.08 7.70
N ALA A 236 -14.54 21.92 6.72
CA ALA A 236 -15.69 21.03 6.83
C ALA A 236 -15.25 19.57 7.07
N LEU A 237 -14.27 19.10 6.30
CA LEU A 237 -13.69 17.77 6.46
C LEU A 237 -12.96 17.62 7.80
N SER A 238 -12.20 18.64 8.22
CA SER A 238 -11.49 18.64 9.50
C SER A 238 -12.45 18.58 10.69
N ILE A 239 -13.60 19.27 10.62
CA ILE A 239 -14.67 19.16 11.62
C ILE A 239 -15.21 17.73 11.65
N GLY A 240 -15.48 17.13 10.48
CA GLY A 240 -15.89 15.73 10.37
C GLY A 240 -14.89 14.76 11.00
N ILE A 241 -13.59 14.96 10.72
CA ILE A 241 -12.49 14.21 11.32
C ILE A 241 -12.48 14.41 12.84
N ALA A 242 -12.64 15.63 13.35
CA ALA A 242 -12.68 15.90 14.78
C ALA A 242 -13.82 15.15 15.48
N PHE A 243 -15.02 15.14 14.90
CA PHE A 243 -16.14 14.35 15.42
C PHE A 243 -15.87 12.85 15.35
N GLY A 244 -15.39 12.35 14.21
CA GLY A 244 -15.11 10.93 13.99
C GLY A 244 -14.03 10.40 14.93
N VAL A 245 -12.88 11.07 15.01
CA VAL A 245 -11.76 10.70 15.87
C VAL A 245 -12.15 10.79 17.35
N THR A 246 -12.86 11.85 17.75
CA THR A 246 -13.37 11.96 19.13
C THR A 246 -14.33 10.83 19.44
N GLN A 247 -15.27 10.54 18.53
CA GLN A 247 -16.24 9.47 18.70
C GLN A 247 -15.62 8.08 18.67
N LEU A 248 -14.47 7.86 18.04
CA LEU A 248 -13.76 6.58 18.05
C LEU A 248 -12.83 6.43 19.26
N SER A 249 -12.19 7.51 19.71
CA SER A 249 -11.20 7.51 20.78
C SER A 249 -11.82 7.54 22.18
N VAL A 250 -12.54 8.63 22.55
CA VAL A 250 -13.06 8.84 23.93
C VAL A 250 -14.59 8.95 23.99
N GLY A 251 -15.23 9.24 22.87
CA GLY A 251 -16.67 9.42 22.74
C GLY A 251 -17.11 10.86 22.83
N LEU A 252 -18.23 11.18 22.17
CA LEU A 252 -18.76 12.55 22.12
C LEU A 252 -19.30 13.07 23.47
N ILE A 253 -19.43 12.19 24.46
CA ILE A 253 -19.77 12.56 25.84
C ILE A 253 -18.62 13.38 26.46
N ASN A 254 -17.36 13.06 26.14
CA ASN A 254 -16.22 13.82 26.64
C ASN A 254 -16.08 15.14 25.87
N LYS A 255 -16.65 16.21 26.43
CA LYS A 255 -16.64 17.55 25.83
C LYS A 255 -15.24 18.17 25.76
N ALA A 256 -14.34 17.83 26.68
CA ALA A 256 -12.97 18.34 26.65
C ALA A 256 -12.21 17.78 25.45
N ALA A 257 -12.32 16.48 25.19
CA ALA A 257 -11.76 15.83 24.01
C ALA A 257 -12.34 16.42 22.72
N LEU A 258 -13.66 16.60 22.65
CA LEU A 258 -14.31 17.18 21.48
C LEU A 258 -13.85 18.61 21.19
N ARG A 259 -13.76 19.45 22.22
CA ARG A 259 -13.27 20.83 22.08
C ARG A 259 -11.82 20.87 21.61
N ALA A 260 -10.94 20.06 22.20
CA ALA A 260 -9.55 19.96 21.77
C ALA A 260 -9.42 19.55 20.29
N SER A 261 -10.18 18.54 19.85
CA SER A 261 -10.21 18.11 18.45
C SER A 261 -10.77 19.19 17.52
N LEU A 262 -11.85 19.88 17.91
CA LEU A 262 -12.42 20.98 17.11
C LEU A 262 -11.48 22.18 17.03
N THR A 263 -10.72 22.48 18.10
CA THR A 263 -9.68 23.50 18.06
C THR A 263 -8.59 23.11 17.06
N MET A 264 -8.17 21.85 17.01
CA MET A 264 -7.24 21.38 15.97
C MET A 264 -7.82 21.49 14.56
N ALA A 265 -9.12 21.22 14.38
CA ALA A 265 -9.80 21.39 13.09
C ALA A 265 -9.90 22.86 12.65
N GLY A 266 -10.02 23.80 13.59
CA GLY A 266 -9.94 25.23 13.28
C GLY A 266 -8.50 25.65 12.95
N LEU A 267 -7.52 25.14 13.70
CA LEU A 267 -6.10 25.41 13.48
C LEU A 267 -5.61 24.89 12.13
N SER A 268 -6.17 23.83 11.55
CA SER A 268 -5.76 23.35 10.22
C SER A 268 -6.04 24.38 9.12
N VAL A 269 -7.11 25.16 9.24
CA VAL A 269 -7.43 26.25 8.29
C VAL A 269 -6.51 27.45 8.51
N VAL A 270 -6.22 27.79 9.76
CA VAL A 270 -5.27 28.87 10.07
C VAL A 270 -3.88 28.51 9.57
N ALA A 271 -3.49 27.24 9.72
CA ALA A 271 -2.22 26.70 9.24
C ALA A 271 -2.15 26.54 7.72
N PHE A 272 -3.29 26.59 7.00
CA PHE A 272 -3.35 26.42 5.55
C PHE A 272 -2.45 27.40 4.79
N TYR A 273 -2.58 28.71 5.07
CA TYR A 273 -1.81 29.74 4.36
C TYR A 273 -0.31 29.70 4.70
N PRO A 274 0.10 29.62 5.99
CA PRO A 274 1.51 29.45 6.34
C PRO A 274 2.12 28.16 5.79
N ALA A 275 1.36 27.05 5.77
CA ALA A 275 1.82 25.78 5.23
C ALA A 275 2.11 25.89 3.72
N ASN A 276 1.17 26.47 2.95
CA ASN A 276 1.39 26.69 1.52
C ASN A 276 2.58 27.61 1.25
N TRP A 277 2.74 28.69 2.03
CA TRP A 277 3.92 29.55 1.94
C TRP A 277 5.22 28.78 2.17
N VAL A 278 5.30 27.92 3.20
CA VAL A 278 6.49 27.08 3.44
C VAL A 278 6.69 26.08 2.30
N PHE A 279 5.63 25.47 1.79
CA PHE A 279 5.69 24.51 0.68
C PHE A 279 6.17 25.11 -0.63
N ASP A 280 5.86 26.39 -0.88
CA ASP A 280 6.26 27.12 -2.08
C ASP A 280 7.71 27.61 -1.98
N ASN A 281 8.14 28.09 -0.80
CA ASN A 281 9.48 28.66 -0.62
C ASN A 281 10.56 27.62 -0.27
N TYR A 282 10.18 26.54 0.42
CA TYR A 282 11.07 25.50 0.89
C TYR A 282 10.50 24.09 0.57
N PRO A 283 10.33 23.76 -0.72
CA PRO A 283 9.79 22.46 -1.13
C PRO A 283 10.75 21.32 -0.74
N GLY A 284 10.25 20.32 -0.02
CA GLY A 284 11.04 19.14 0.32
C GLY A 284 10.51 18.31 1.48
N ALA A 285 11.05 17.09 1.64
CA ALA A 285 10.67 16.19 2.72
C ALA A 285 10.97 16.76 4.11
N LEU A 286 12.04 17.57 4.24
CA LEU A 286 12.44 18.18 5.51
C LEU A 286 11.40 19.21 6.00
N SER A 287 10.84 20.05 5.11
CA SER A 287 9.85 21.04 5.51
C SER A 287 8.53 20.40 5.94
N ILE A 288 8.11 19.33 5.25
CA ILE A 288 6.98 18.49 5.66
C ILE A 288 7.22 17.90 7.05
N PHE A 289 8.41 17.32 7.27
CA PHE A 289 8.77 16.73 8.58
C PHE A 289 8.72 17.77 9.70
N LEU A 290 9.34 18.94 9.52
CA LEU A 290 9.33 20.01 10.51
C LEU A 290 7.92 20.51 10.81
N MET A 291 7.07 20.65 9.79
CA MET A 291 5.69 21.06 9.96
C MET A 291 4.87 20.01 10.73
N VAL A 292 5.09 18.71 10.47
CA VAL A 292 4.48 17.63 11.25
C VAL A 292 4.94 17.68 12.71
N CYS A 293 6.22 17.93 12.99
CA CYS A 293 6.73 18.10 14.36
C CYS A 293 6.06 19.28 15.09
N VAL A 294 5.95 20.43 14.43
CA VAL A 294 5.25 21.61 14.97
C VAL A 294 3.79 21.28 15.24
N LEU A 295 3.13 20.59 14.33
CA LEU A 295 1.73 20.21 14.46
C LEU A 295 1.47 19.21 15.60
N ILE A 296 2.34 18.21 15.77
CA ILE A 296 2.24 17.28 16.90
C ILE A 296 2.45 18.04 18.21
N THR A 297 3.42 18.95 18.25
CA THR A 297 3.70 19.77 19.45
C THR A 297 2.53 20.67 19.82
N THR A 298 1.91 21.33 18.83
CA THR A 298 0.71 22.15 19.06
C THR A 298 -0.48 21.30 19.50
N ALA A 299 -0.69 20.12 18.91
CA ALA A 299 -1.74 19.19 19.32
C ALA A 299 -1.55 18.68 20.76
N VAL A 300 -0.30 18.43 21.18
CA VAL A 300 0.00 18.11 22.58
C VAL A 300 -0.38 19.27 23.49
N PHE A 301 0.04 20.49 23.18
CA PHE A 301 -0.28 21.66 24.00
C PHE A 301 -1.78 21.93 24.10
N VAL A 302 -2.50 21.85 22.98
CA VAL A 302 -3.96 21.97 22.91
C VAL A 302 -4.62 20.89 23.76
N GLY A 303 -4.21 19.63 23.62
CA GLY A 303 -4.72 18.53 24.42
C GLY A 303 -4.50 18.71 25.93
N LEU A 304 -3.35 19.27 26.33
CA LEU A 304 -3.04 19.59 27.72
C LEU A 304 -3.83 20.79 28.26
N ALA A 305 -4.17 21.77 27.41
CA ALA A 305 -4.90 22.97 27.81
C ALA A 305 -6.38 22.70 28.13
N PHE A 306 -7.02 21.78 27.39
CA PHE A 306 -8.47 21.52 27.52
C PHE A 306 -8.87 20.58 28.66
N SER A 307 -7.92 19.88 29.31
CA SER A 307 -8.24 19.08 30.50
C SER A 307 -7.12 19.04 31.51
N LYS A 308 -7.47 19.26 32.78
CA LYS A 308 -6.55 19.12 33.91
C LYS A 308 -6.42 17.67 34.39
N VAL A 309 -7.45 16.85 34.17
CA VAL A 309 -7.56 15.45 34.61
C VAL A 309 -7.58 14.50 33.40
N ASP A 310 -6.91 13.35 33.50
CA ASP A 310 -6.93 12.30 32.48
C ASP A 310 -6.47 12.76 31.07
N ARG A 311 -5.24 13.30 30.99
CA ARG A 311 -4.72 14.03 29.81
C ARG A 311 -4.32 13.13 28.65
N ALA A 312 -3.85 11.92 28.91
CA ALA A 312 -3.26 11.07 27.87
C ALA A 312 -4.25 10.68 26.75
N PRO A 313 -5.50 10.29 27.03
CA PRO A 313 -6.48 10.00 25.98
C PRO A 313 -6.84 11.24 25.15
N ILE A 314 -6.91 12.41 25.78
CA ILE A 314 -7.27 13.67 25.11
C ILE A 314 -6.16 14.13 24.18
N VAL A 315 -4.90 14.13 24.66
CA VAL A 315 -3.72 14.44 23.86
C VAL A 315 -3.62 13.52 22.65
N ARG A 316 -3.77 12.20 22.85
CA ARG A 316 -3.77 11.24 21.73
C ARG A 316 -4.86 11.56 20.71
N THR A 317 -6.08 11.88 21.16
CA THR A 317 -7.20 12.23 20.28
C THR A 317 -6.88 13.48 19.47
N SER A 318 -6.36 14.52 20.13
CA SER A 318 -5.97 15.78 19.50
C SER A 318 -4.86 15.58 18.46
N ILE A 319 -3.82 14.79 18.76
CA ILE A 319 -2.75 14.45 17.82
C ILE A 319 -3.32 13.73 16.59
N ILE A 320 -4.17 12.73 16.76
CA ILE A 320 -4.76 11.99 15.63
C ILE A 320 -5.60 12.92 14.76
N THR A 321 -6.44 13.77 15.37
CA THR A 321 -7.22 14.78 14.63
C THR A 321 -6.31 15.74 13.87
N ALA A 322 -5.26 16.25 14.52
CA ALA A 322 -4.32 17.17 13.91
C ALA A 322 -3.63 16.55 12.69
N VAL A 323 -3.10 15.33 12.81
CA VAL A 323 -2.39 14.64 11.72
C VAL A 323 -3.33 14.38 10.54
N LEU A 324 -4.55 13.89 10.80
CA LEU A 324 -5.52 13.64 9.74
C LEU A 324 -5.98 14.94 9.07
N SER A 325 -6.26 16.00 9.82
CA SER A 325 -6.60 17.32 9.26
C SER A 325 -5.45 17.94 8.48
N ALA A 326 -4.20 17.79 8.93
CA ALA A 326 -3.02 18.28 8.21
C ALA A 326 -2.79 17.54 6.89
N SER A 327 -3.09 16.23 6.87
CA SER A 327 -2.99 15.45 5.64
C SER A 327 -3.90 15.99 4.53
N LEU A 328 -5.02 16.62 4.86
CA LEU A 328 -5.87 17.32 3.89
C LEU A 328 -5.18 18.52 3.24
N VAL A 329 -4.38 19.28 4.01
CA VAL A 329 -3.59 20.41 3.47
C VAL A 329 -2.50 19.88 2.53
N LEU A 330 -1.86 18.76 2.89
CA LEU A 330 -0.87 18.12 2.03
C LEU A 330 -1.50 17.59 0.72
N VAL A 331 -2.67 16.95 0.82
CA VAL A 331 -3.44 16.50 -0.34
C VAL A 331 -3.86 17.68 -1.22
N ASP A 332 -4.32 18.78 -0.61
CA ASP A 332 -4.65 20.00 -1.34
C ASP A 332 -3.43 20.57 -2.08
N LYS A 333 -2.24 20.56 -1.48
CA LYS A 333 -1.01 20.98 -2.17
C LYS A 333 -0.72 20.13 -3.40
N PHE A 334 -0.86 18.80 -3.32
CA PHE A 334 -0.73 17.91 -4.49
C PHE A 334 -1.79 18.21 -5.57
N MET A 335 -3.02 18.52 -5.16
CA MET A 335 -4.09 18.91 -6.07
C MET A 335 -3.78 20.24 -6.77
N GLN A 336 -3.26 21.22 -6.05
CA GLN A 336 -2.82 22.49 -6.66
C GLN A 336 -1.66 22.28 -7.67
N THR A 337 -0.75 21.34 -7.41
CA THR A 337 0.34 20.98 -8.33
C THR A 337 -0.14 20.20 -9.57
N TRP A 338 -1.37 19.69 -9.57
CA TRP A 338 -1.92 18.88 -10.67
C TRP A 338 -1.90 19.60 -12.02
N LYS A 339 -2.32 20.87 -12.07
CA LYS A 339 -2.33 21.65 -13.32
C LYS A 339 -0.91 21.91 -13.84
N PRO A 340 0.03 22.49 -13.05
CA PRO A 340 1.41 22.64 -13.48
C PRO A 340 2.06 21.33 -13.98
N TYR A 341 1.77 20.21 -13.32
CA TYR A 341 2.24 18.89 -13.73
C TYR A 341 1.67 18.46 -15.09
N MET A 342 0.36 18.63 -15.33
CA MET A 342 -0.27 18.30 -16.61
C MET A 342 0.25 19.14 -17.77
N GLU A 343 0.56 20.42 -17.52
CA GLU A 343 1.00 21.39 -18.53
C GLU A 343 2.49 21.23 -18.89
N THR A 344 3.24 20.40 -18.15
CA THR A 344 4.64 20.11 -18.47
C THR A 344 4.74 19.35 -19.80
N ASP A 345 5.71 19.70 -20.64
CA ASP A 345 5.93 19.11 -21.97
C ASP A 345 6.04 17.57 -21.94
N ALA A 346 6.62 17.03 -20.87
CA ALA A 346 6.77 15.59 -20.67
C ALA A 346 5.43 14.84 -20.46
N ILE A 347 4.43 15.50 -19.88
CA ILE A 347 3.12 14.90 -19.53
C ILE A 347 2.05 15.23 -20.58
N ASN A 348 2.08 16.45 -21.12
CA ASN A 348 1.25 16.88 -22.24
C ASN A 348 -0.25 16.53 -22.05
N TYR A 349 -0.83 16.94 -20.92
CA TYR A 349 -2.23 16.71 -20.54
C TYR A 349 -2.64 15.23 -20.44
N ARG A 350 -1.70 14.31 -20.21
CA ARG A 350 -1.97 12.88 -19.95
C ARG A 350 -1.37 12.43 -18.61
N PRO A 351 -1.90 12.92 -17.48
CA PRO A 351 -1.27 12.79 -16.17
C PRO A 351 -1.23 11.37 -15.61
N VAL A 352 -2.12 10.47 -16.06
CA VAL A 352 -2.18 9.09 -15.56
C VAL A 352 -1.37 8.18 -16.49
N PRO A 353 -0.18 7.72 -16.07
CA PRO A 353 0.69 6.91 -16.89
C PRO A 353 0.20 5.47 -17.00
N THR A 354 0.49 4.83 -18.14
CA THR A 354 0.20 3.40 -18.36
C THR A 354 1.43 2.53 -18.19
N VAL A 355 2.63 3.12 -18.22
CA VAL A 355 3.91 2.41 -18.20
C VAL A 355 4.94 3.15 -17.36
N GLY A 356 5.89 2.42 -16.81
CA GLY A 356 7.02 2.98 -16.08
C GLY A 356 6.71 3.38 -14.65
N GLN A 357 7.75 3.79 -13.93
CA GLN A 357 7.72 4.16 -12.50
C GLN A 357 7.85 5.67 -12.25
N ARG A 358 8.33 6.39 -13.27
CA ARG A 358 8.57 7.82 -13.33
C ARG A 358 8.68 8.20 -14.81
N ASN A 359 8.36 9.43 -15.14
CA ASN A 359 8.69 9.99 -16.45
C ASN A 359 10.14 10.52 -16.47
N ASP A 360 10.99 9.93 -17.29
CA ASP A 360 12.41 10.31 -17.41
C ASP A 360 12.63 11.67 -18.10
N LEU A 361 11.63 12.14 -18.85
CA LEU A 361 11.68 13.43 -19.56
C LEU A 361 11.29 14.62 -18.67
N LEU A 362 10.84 14.36 -17.44
CA LEU A 362 10.36 15.39 -16.52
C LEU A 362 11.53 15.98 -15.72
N ASP A 363 11.64 17.31 -15.69
CA ASP A 363 12.64 17.98 -14.86
C ASP A 363 12.41 17.64 -13.38
N THR A 364 13.47 17.20 -12.71
CA THR A 364 13.44 16.64 -11.36
C THR A 364 13.63 17.68 -10.25
N SER A 365 13.83 18.95 -10.63
CA SER A 365 14.13 20.07 -9.73
C SER A 365 12.97 20.42 -8.79
N ASP A 366 11.72 20.35 -9.26
CA ASP A 366 10.53 20.60 -8.43
C ASP A 366 10.10 19.33 -7.68
N TYR A 367 10.23 19.38 -6.35
CA TYR A 367 9.84 18.30 -5.44
C TYR A 367 8.36 17.90 -5.57
N TRP A 368 7.44 18.85 -5.73
CA TRP A 368 6.01 18.56 -5.76
C TRP A 368 5.62 17.90 -7.08
N ILE A 369 6.12 18.40 -8.20
CA ILE A 369 5.89 17.82 -9.54
C ILE A 369 6.50 16.42 -9.59
N SER A 370 7.77 16.27 -9.17
CA SER A 370 8.43 14.97 -9.11
C SER A 370 7.69 13.99 -8.19
N SER A 371 7.20 14.44 -7.03
CA SER A 371 6.49 13.56 -6.11
C SER A 371 5.13 13.15 -6.66
N LEU A 372 4.42 14.08 -7.32
CA LEU A 372 3.14 13.82 -7.96
C LEU A 372 3.29 12.81 -9.10
N ASP A 373 4.30 12.96 -9.95
CA ASP A 373 4.64 12.00 -11.01
C ASP A 373 4.79 10.58 -10.45
N ILE A 374 5.57 10.43 -9.39
CA ILE A 374 5.80 9.10 -8.81
C ILE A 374 4.50 8.54 -8.16
N VAL A 375 3.64 9.39 -7.58
CA VAL A 375 2.35 8.97 -7.02
C VAL A 375 1.37 8.54 -8.12
N THR A 376 1.31 9.25 -9.24
CA THR A 376 0.44 8.88 -10.38
C THR A 376 0.88 7.58 -11.04
N HIS A 377 2.19 7.34 -11.16
CA HIS A 377 2.74 6.05 -11.61
C HIS A 377 2.38 4.90 -10.65
N LEU A 378 2.41 5.15 -9.34
CA LEU A 378 2.11 4.14 -8.33
C LEU A 378 0.60 3.79 -8.24
N PHE A 379 -0.28 4.69 -8.69
CA PHE A 379 -1.73 4.60 -8.47
C PHE A 379 -2.37 3.33 -9.04
N LEU A 380 -2.22 3.07 -10.35
CA LEU A 380 -2.88 1.93 -10.99
C LEU A 380 -2.32 0.56 -10.54
N PRO A 381 -0.98 0.36 -10.47
CA PRO A 381 -0.42 -0.89 -9.97
C PRO A 381 -0.86 -1.19 -8.53
N THR A 382 -0.85 -0.16 -7.67
CA THR A 382 -1.27 -0.30 -6.27
C THR A 382 -2.75 -0.61 -6.16
N LEU A 383 -3.59 0.04 -6.97
CA LEU A 383 -5.03 -0.24 -7.00
C LEU A 383 -5.32 -1.66 -7.47
N ALA A 384 -4.62 -2.16 -8.50
CA ALA A 384 -4.75 -3.52 -8.99
C ALA A 384 -4.48 -4.56 -7.91
N LEU A 385 -3.34 -4.42 -7.20
CA LEU A 385 -2.96 -5.30 -6.10
C LEU A 385 -3.88 -5.14 -4.89
N THR A 386 -4.29 -3.90 -4.59
CA THR A 386 -5.19 -3.59 -3.47
C THR A 386 -6.52 -4.28 -3.64
N LEU A 387 -7.16 -4.19 -4.82
CA LEU A 387 -8.48 -4.77 -5.07
C LEU A 387 -8.54 -6.29 -4.83
N ILE A 388 -7.43 -6.99 -5.07
CA ILE A 388 -7.36 -8.44 -4.94
C ILE A 388 -7.09 -8.84 -3.48
N GLY A 389 -6.10 -8.23 -2.84
CA GLY A 389 -5.79 -8.50 -1.43
C GLY A 389 -6.95 -8.09 -0.51
N PHE A 390 -7.63 -7.00 -0.84
CA PHE A 390 -8.75 -6.42 -0.10
C PHE A 390 -9.86 -7.42 0.24
N ALA A 391 -10.25 -8.27 -0.71
CA ALA A 391 -11.29 -9.27 -0.50
C ALA A 391 -10.90 -10.30 0.58
N GLY A 392 -9.63 -10.72 0.59
CA GLY A 392 -9.07 -11.59 1.62
C GLY A 392 -9.17 -10.95 3.00
N TYR A 393 -8.73 -9.69 3.13
CA TYR A 393 -8.79 -8.95 4.40
C TYR A 393 -10.22 -8.80 4.93
N ILE A 394 -11.22 -8.53 4.08
CA ILE A 394 -12.62 -8.48 4.50
C ILE A 394 -13.05 -9.80 5.12
N ARG A 395 -12.81 -10.91 4.41
CA ARG A 395 -13.23 -12.24 4.84
C ARG A 395 -12.61 -12.60 6.19
N PHE A 396 -11.30 -12.40 6.32
CA PHE A 396 -10.58 -12.73 7.55
C PHE A 396 -10.96 -11.80 8.71
N ALA A 397 -11.02 -10.49 8.49
CA ALA A 397 -11.40 -9.53 9.54
C ALA A 397 -12.83 -9.76 10.02
N ARG A 398 -13.76 -10.05 9.11
CA ARG A 398 -15.16 -10.38 9.45
C ARG A 398 -15.24 -11.67 10.27
N GLY A 399 -14.60 -12.75 9.79
CA GLY A 399 -14.65 -14.05 10.45
C GLY A 399 -14.06 -14.02 11.86
N THR A 400 -12.86 -13.44 12.00
CA THR A 400 -12.16 -13.32 13.29
C THR A 400 -12.89 -12.40 14.26
N LEU A 401 -13.52 -11.31 13.79
CA LEU A 401 -14.33 -10.46 14.67
C LEU A 401 -15.57 -11.18 15.20
N LEU A 402 -16.30 -11.91 14.34
CA LEU A 402 -17.47 -12.67 14.76
C LEU A 402 -17.11 -13.78 15.77
N GLU A 403 -15.97 -14.45 15.59
CA GLU A 403 -15.47 -15.41 16.56
C GLU A 403 -15.15 -14.75 17.90
N VAL A 404 -14.40 -13.64 17.87
CA VAL A 404 -14.03 -12.88 19.06
C VAL A 404 -15.25 -12.36 19.81
N LEU A 405 -16.28 -11.85 19.12
CA LEU A 405 -17.51 -11.34 19.74
C LEU A 405 -18.31 -12.42 20.47
N ASN A 406 -18.09 -13.70 20.17
CA ASN A 406 -18.73 -14.84 20.81
C ASN A 406 -17.97 -15.38 22.04
N GLN A 407 -16.80 -14.83 22.36
CA GLN A 407 -15.97 -15.27 23.48
C GLN A 407 -16.53 -14.83 24.85
N ASP A 408 -16.30 -15.63 25.89
CA ASP A 408 -16.85 -15.38 27.23
C ASP A 408 -16.35 -14.10 27.90
N TYR A 409 -15.13 -13.65 27.58
CA TYR A 409 -14.63 -12.37 28.08
C TYR A 409 -15.38 -11.17 27.49
N ILE A 410 -15.93 -11.29 26.27
CA ILE A 410 -16.81 -10.27 25.67
C ILE A 410 -18.16 -10.26 26.37
N ARG A 411 -18.73 -11.43 26.65
CA ARG A 411 -19.98 -11.55 27.44
C ARG A 411 -19.80 -10.94 28.84
N THR A 412 -18.66 -11.21 29.48
CA THR A 412 -18.31 -10.63 30.77
C THR A 412 -18.17 -9.10 30.69
N ALA A 413 -17.54 -8.58 29.64
CA ALA A 413 -17.41 -7.14 29.40
C ALA A 413 -18.78 -6.46 29.26
N ARG A 414 -19.71 -7.07 28.51
CA ARG A 414 -21.11 -6.62 28.40
C ARG A 414 -21.85 -6.71 29.73
N ALA A 415 -21.70 -7.81 30.48
CA ALA A 415 -22.32 -8.01 31.78
C ALA A 415 -21.86 -6.99 32.83
N LYS A 416 -20.61 -6.50 32.74
CA LYS A 416 -20.09 -5.39 33.55
C LYS A 416 -20.66 -4.01 33.18
N GLY A 417 -21.56 -3.92 32.20
CA GLY A 417 -22.19 -2.68 31.77
C GLY A 417 -21.31 -1.80 30.88
N LEU A 418 -20.23 -2.33 30.31
CA LEU A 418 -19.41 -1.57 29.35
C LEU A 418 -20.23 -1.26 28.09
N SER A 419 -20.07 -0.05 27.57
CA SER A 419 -20.73 0.34 26.31
C SER A 419 -20.27 -0.53 25.15
N GLU A 420 -21.17 -0.84 24.21
CA GLU A 420 -20.87 -1.72 23.07
C GLU A 420 -19.67 -1.21 22.26
N ARG A 421 -19.49 0.11 22.17
CA ARG A 421 -18.28 0.70 21.56
C ARG A 421 -16.99 0.32 22.30
N THR A 422 -16.98 0.36 23.62
CA THR A 422 -15.81 -0.03 24.42
C THR A 422 -15.54 -1.52 24.24
N VAL A 423 -16.59 -2.34 24.26
CA VAL A 423 -16.52 -3.78 23.97
C VAL A 423 -15.88 -4.02 22.60
N ILE A 424 -16.35 -3.35 21.55
CA ILE A 424 -15.85 -3.51 20.20
C ILE A 424 -14.41 -2.97 20.06
N MET A 425 -14.18 -1.69 20.33
CA MET A 425 -12.89 -1.04 20.01
C MET A 425 -11.76 -1.48 20.94
N ARG A 426 -12.04 -1.73 22.22
CA ARG A 426 -11.02 -2.03 23.23
C ARG A 426 -10.80 -3.52 23.43
N HIS A 427 -11.88 -4.32 23.39
CA HIS A 427 -11.80 -5.75 23.68
C HIS A 427 -11.85 -6.61 22.43
N ALA A 428 -12.77 -6.37 21.49
CA ALA A 428 -12.91 -7.22 20.31
C ALA A 428 -11.84 -6.91 19.25
N PHE A 429 -11.80 -5.68 18.75
CA PHE A 429 -10.92 -5.24 17.66
C PHE A 429 -9.44 -5.52 17.95
N ARG A 430 -8.97 -5.21 19.16
CA ARG A 430 -7.57 -5.47 19.55
C ARG A 430 -7.20 -6.95 19.45
N ASN A 431 -8.11 -7.85 19.84
CA ASN A 431 -7.87 -9.29 19.77
C ASN A 431 -8.03 -9.83 18.34
N THR A 432 -8.92 -9.23 17.55
CA THR A 432 -9.07 -9.49 16.12
C THR A 432 -7.82 -9.13 15.31
N MET A 433 -7.06 -8.11 15.73
CA MET A 433 -5.82 -7.71 15.05
C MET A 433 -4.70 -8.75 15.18
N ILE A 434 -4.75 -9.68 16.15
CA ILE A 434 -3.67 -10.65 16.38
C ILE A 434 -3.54 -11.61 15.18
N PRO A 435 -4.59 -12.34 14.74
CA PRO A 435 -4.48 -13.19 13.54
C PRO A 435 -4.29 -12.39 12.25
N ILE A 436 -4.89 -11.19 12.16
CA ILE A 436 -4.80 -10.34 10.98
C ILE A 436 -3.36 -9.87 10.75
N ALA A 437 -2.61 -9.55 11.82
CA ALA A 437 -1.20 -9.17 11.70
C ALA A 437 -0.35 -10.29 11.09
N THR A 438 -0.62 -11.55 11.45
CA THR A 438 0.06 -12.71 10.85
C THR A 438 -0.27 -12.85 9.37
N ILE A 439 -1.55 -12.68 9.00
CA ILE A 439 -2.00 -12.77 7.60
C ILE A 439 -1.39 -11.64 6.76
N LEU A 440 -1.34 -10.41 7.29
CA LEU A 440 -0.77 -9.26 6.58
C LEU A 440 0.66 -9.52 6.12
N VAL A 441 1.46 -10.15 6.97
CA VAL A 441 2.85 -10.45 6.66
C VAL A 441 2.98 -11.61 5.68
N ALA A 442 2.16 -12.66 5.83
CA ALA A 442 2.14 -13.76 4.87
C ALA A 442 1.71 -13.27 3.48
N ASP A 443 0.72 -12.37 3.42
CA ASP A 443 0.25 -11.73 2.20
C ASP A 443 1.34 -10.83 1.59
N PHE A 444 2.03 -10.02 2.40
CA PHE A 444 3.18 -9.22 1.93
C PHE A 444 4.24 -10.10 1.24
N ALA A 445 4.61 -11.24 1.83
CA ALA A 445 5.54 -12.20 1.22
C ALA A 445 4.98 -12.83 -0.07
N GLY A 446 3.69 -13.17 -0.09
CA GLY A 446 3.01 -13.70 -1.27
C GLY A 446 2.93 -12.69 -2.42
N VAL A 447 2.64 -11.43 -2.12
CA VAL A 447 2.55 -10.36 -3.11
C VAL A 447 3.92 -10.05 -3.72
N ILE A 448 5.03 -10.13 -2.95
CA ILE A 448 6.39 -10.07 -3.54
C ILE A 448 6.56 -11.13 -4.63
N GLY A 449 6.13 -12.37 -4.37
CA GLY A 449 6.22 -13.47 -5.34
C GLY A 449 5.29 -13.30 -6.55
N GLY A 450 4.10 -12.71 -6.36
CA GLY A 450 3.12 -12.48 -7.43
C GLY A 450 3.25 -11.14 -8.17
N ALA A 451 4.10 -10.23 -7.68
CA ALA A 451 4.22 -8.87 -8.20
C ALA A 451 4.69 -8.82 -9.65
N PHE A 452 5.42 -9.84 -10.14
CA PHE A 452 5.93 -9.88 -11.51
C PHE A 452 4.85 -9.73 -12.58
N ILE A 453 3.61 -10.20 -12.32
CA ILE A 453 2.50 -10.04 -13.27
C ILE A 453 2.14 -8.56 -13.38
N THR A 454 1.91 -7.90 -12.24
CA THR A 454 1.58 -6.48 -12.18
C THR A 454 2.72 -5.63 -12.73
N GLU A 455 3.97 -5.92 -12.35
CA GLU A 455 5.15 -5.22 -12.84
C GLU A 455 5.29 -5.36 -14.36
N SER A 456 5.07 -6.56 -14.91
CA SER A 456 5.11 -6.78 -16.36
C SER A 456 3.99 -6.03 -17.08
N VAL A 457 2.76 -6.06 -16.55
CA VAL A 457 1.62 -5.39 -17.16
C VAL A 457 1.86 -3.88 -17.20
N PHE A 458 2.34 -3.27 -16.10
CA PHE A 458 2.60 -1.83 -16.03
C PHE A 458 4.02 -1.44 -16.49
N ALA A 459 4.82 -2.37 -17.02
CA ALA A 459 6.21 -2.12 -17.43
C ALA A 459 7.07 -1.46 -16.34
N TRP A 460 6.95 -1.93 -15.10
CA TRP A 460 7.82 -1.53 -13.98
C TRP A 460 9.09 -2.39 -13.98
N SER A 461 10.23 -1.75 -13.73
CA SER A 461 11.52 -2.45 -13.58
C SER A 461 11.71 -2.90 -12.13
N GLY A 462 10.97 -3.93 -11.74
CA GLY A 462 11.01 -4.51 -10.41
C GLY A 462 11.70 -5.88 -10.39
N MET A 463 11.74 -6.48 -9.21
CA MET A 463 12.36 -7.78 -8.98
C MET A 463 11.69 -8.88 -9.81
N GLY A 464 10.37 -8.80 -10.02
CA GLY A 464 9.64 -9.78 -10.80
C GLY A 464 9.92 -9.70 -12.30
N THR A 465 10.04 -8.50 -12.86
CA THR A 465 10.44 -8.33 -14.26
C THR A 465 11.89 -8.74 -14.50
N LEU A 466 12.80 -8.46 -13.54
CA LEU A 466 14.16 -9.01 -13.59
C LEU A 466 14.20 -10.55 -13.49
N ALA A 467 13.33 -11.16 -12.68
CA ALA A 467 13.20 -12.62 -12.63
C ALA A 467 12.83 -13.18 -14.02
N LEU A 468 11.84 -12.56 -14.67
CA LEU A 468 11.37 -12.97 -15.99
C LEU A 468 12.44 -12.75 -17.06
N GLN A 469 13.21 -11.65 -16.97
CA GLN A 469 14.37 -11.40 -17.82
C GLN A 469 15.43 -12.48 -17.62
N GLY A 470 15.74 -12.86 -16.38
CA GLY A 470 16.69 -13.93 -16.09
C GLY A 470 16.25 -15.29 -16.62
N ILE A 471 14.96 -15.62 -16.50
CA ILE A 471 14.39 -16.87 -17.04
C ILE A 471 14.44 -16.87 -18.57
N ARG A 472 13.98 -15.80 -19.23
CA ARG A 472 13.91 -15.72 -20.70
C ARG A 472 15.28 -15.60 -21.35
N GLY A 473 16.19 -14.85 -20.75
CA GLY A 473 17.57 -14.66 -21.21
C GLY A 473 18.52 -15.78 -20.79
N GLN A 474 18.04 -16.80 -20.06
CA GLN A 474 18.85 -17.84 -19.45
C GLN A 474 20.03 -17.28 -18.65
N ASP A 475 19.80 -16.19 -17.93
CA ASP A 475 20.76 -15.53 -17.06
C ASP A 475 20.64 -16.11 -15.65
N LEU A 476 21.50 -17.08 -15.36
CA LEU A 476 21.50 -17.75 -14.06
C LEU A 476 21.88 -16.79 -12.93
N ASN A 477 22.82 -15.86 -13.16
CA ASN A 477 23.28 -14.93 -12.14
C ASN A 477 22.16 -13.96 -11.75
N LEU A 478 21.48 -13.39 -12.75
CA LEU A 478 20.34 -12.49 -12.52
C LEU A 478 19.18 -13.21 -11.83
N LEU A 479 18.80 -14.40 -12.33
CA LEU A 479 17.72 -15.19 -11.72
C LEU A 479 18.01 -15.53 -10.26
N MET A 480 19.23 -15.95 -9.96
CA MET A 480 19.64 -16.34 -8.62
C MET A 480 19.80 -15.14 -7.68
N GLY A 481 20.27 -14.00 -8.20
CA GLY A 481 20.31 -12.76 -7.45
C GLY A 481 18.91 -12.29 -7.05
N VAL A 482 17.97 -12.29 -8.00
CA VAL A 482 16.56 -11.95 -7.75
C VAL A 482 15.93 -12.90 -6.74
N PHE A 483 16.13 -14.22 -6.91
CA PHE A 483 15.61 -15.21 -5.99
C PHE A 483 16.17 -15.02 -4.58
N PHE A 484 17.49 -14.84 -4.45
CA PHE A 484 18.13 -14.70 -3.13
C PHE A 484 17.59 -13.49 -2.38
N ILE A 485 17.45 -12.35 -3.06
CA ILE A 485 16.92 -11.13 -2.46
C ILE A 485 15.43 -11.28 -2.11
N THR A 486 14.59 -11.74 -3.04
CA THR A 486 13.15 -11.89 -2.79
C THR A 486 12.85 -12.93 -1.71
N ALA A 487 13.57 -14.06 -1.70
CA ALA A 487 13.47 -15.07 -0.65
C ALA A 487 13.94 -14.53 0.71
N THR A 488 15.03 -13.75 0.74
CA THR A 488 15.50 -13.07 1.97
C THR A 488 14.45 -12.08 2.47
N LEU A 489 13.85 -11.27 1.59
CA LEU A 489 12.78 -10.33 1.97
C LEU A 489 11.54 -11.06 2.50
N ALA A 490 11.13 -12.17 1.88
CA ALA A 490 10.01 -12.99 2.36
C ALA A 490 10.31 -13.63 3.73
N VAL A 491 11.54 -14.10 3.92
CA VAL A 491 12.05 -14.63 5.20
C VAL A 491 12.04 -13.56 6.29
N LEU A 492 12.54 -12.36 5.98
CA LEU A 492 12.55 -11.22 6.90
C LEU A 492 11.13 -10.77 7.24
N ALA A 493 10.23 -10.74 6.27
CA ALA A 493 8.82 -10.45 6.50
C ALA A 493 8.25 -11.46 7.51
N ASN A 494 8.38 -12.77 7.26
CA ASN A 494 7.91 -13.80 8.19
C ASN A 494 8.51 -13.67 9.61
N PHE A 495 9.79 -13.34 9.71
CA PHE A 495 10.42 -13.07 10.99
C PHE A 495 9.79 -11.86 11.70
N VAL A 496 9.48 -10.78 10.98
CA VAL A 496 8.74 -9.63 11.50
C VAL A 496 7.33 -10.04 11.96
N ALA A 497 6.64 -10.96 11.27
CA ALA A 497 5.36 -11.52 11.75
C ALA A 497 5.49 -12.17 13.12
N ASP A 498 6.49 -13.03 13.30
CA ASP A 498 6.69 -13.74 14.57
C ASP A 498 6.95 -12.75 15.72
N LEU A 499 7.72 -11.69 15.44
CA LEU A 499 7.97 -10.61 16.40
C LEU A 499 6.69 -9.82 16.70
N LEU A 500 5.92 -9.42 15.68
CA LEU A 500 4.65 -8.71 15.85
C LEU A 500 3.65 -9.55 16.65
N TYR A 501 3.56 -10.85 16.37
CA TYR A 501 2.72 -11.78 17.12
C TYR A 501 3.14 -11.84 18.60
N SER A 502 4.44 -11.94 18.89
CA SER A 502 4.96 -11.94 20.26
C SER A 502 4.73 -10.61 21.00
N ALA A 503 4.65 -9.49 20.28
CA ALA A 503 4.39 -8.17 20.85
C ALA A 503 2.89 -7.90 21.06
N LEU A 504 2.04 -8.44 20.17
CA LEU A 504 0.60 -8.27 20.19
C LEU A 504 -0.11 -9.23 21.16
N ASP A 505 0.43 -10.43 21.41
CA ASP A 505 -0.09 -11.38 22.40
C ASP A 505 0.75 -11.39 23.69
N PRO A 506 0.26 -10.78 24.80
CA PRO A 506 0.95 -10.77 26.08
C PRO A 506 1.08 -12.16 26.72
N ARG A 507 0.25 -13.14 26.33
CA ARG A 507 0.21 -14.47 26.96
C ARG A 507 1.50 -15.26 26.67
N ILE A 508 2.11 -15.02 25.52
CA ILE A 508 3.36 -15.65 25.08
C ILE A 508 4.55 -15.17 25.92
N ARG A 509 4.50 -13.94 26.45
CA ARG A 509 5.54 -13.41 27.36
C ARG A 509 5.54 -14.08 28.73
N VAL A 510 4.39 -14.55 29.21
CA VAL A 510 4.24 -15.14 30.55
C VAL A 510 4.74 -16.59 30.61
N GLY A 511 4.78 -17.31 29.48
CA GLY A 511 5.24 -18.71 29.40
C GLY A 511 6.75 -18.93 29.37
N SER A 512 7.57 -17.91 29.65
CA SER A 512 9.05 -18.06 29.72
C SER A 512 9.62 -18.04 31.15
N GLY A 513 8.75 -18.10 32.15
CA GLY A 513 9.10 -18.27 33.56
C GLY A 513 8.41 -19.50 34.15
N ALA A 514 8.83 -20.68 33.73
CA ALA A 514 8.61 -21.94 34.43
C ALA A 514 9.84 -22.83 34.21
#